data_AF-A0A635JBV5-F1
#
_entry.id   AF-A0A635JBV5-F1
#
_cell.length_a   1.000
_cell.length_b   1.000
_cell.length_c   1.000
_cell.angle_alpha   90.00
_cell.angle_beta   90.00
_cell.angle_gamma   90.00
#
_symmetry.space_group_name_H-M   'P 1'
#
loop_
_entity.id
_entity.type
_entity.pdbx_description
1 polymer ?
#
loop_
_entity_poly.entity_id
_entity_poly.type
_entity_poly.pdbx_seq_one_letter_code
_entity_poly.pdbx_strand_id
1 'polypeptide(L)'
;LFEFRLSNTWPSREIITQFMLSDAEFIARLLSEVGIWFNFTQDSETGHEVVLFGDSGKGWQYDVSVPAVNPAGMHDNRAESVWNLQAHHQVAERSVSMHDYNYRTADAIMNADADLTHDDDKTTYGNDYHYTDGFLSEGDQYNRPDSNNTESGYFYARLRHERQLNRQHRLSLESNSTLIAPGQILKAEGDTSQAFANGMLVTAIESSASRDSHYKLKAEGIAWRDAVSFCPPEQPRARITVPLTARITSSQASDIYSHIDKMGRYRVRFDFDKDSWPQGGESPWLRRARDYAGDNFGLHLPLIQGTEVAVMFDGGHPDKPFIAWSLHDSRHPDHVTIENYKRNIL
;
A
#
# COMPACT_ATOMS: atom_id res chain seq x y z
N LEU A 1 -18.61 -12.92 -3.82
CA LEU A 1 -18.88 -12.25 -2.52
C LEU A 1 -17.54 -11.87 -1.89
N PHE A 2 -17.50 -11.01 -0.86
CA PHE A 2 -16.24 -10.72 -0.15
C PHE A 2 -16.42 -10.71 1.37
N GLU A 3 -15.36 -11.06 2.09
CA GLU A 3 -15.28 -11.08 3.55
C GLU A 3 -13.96 -10.42 4.01
N PHE A 4 -14.02 -9.65 5.09
CA PHE A 4 -12.85 -9.05 5.73
C PHE A 4 -12.56 -9.73 7.07
N ARG A 5 -11.38 -10.35 7.20
CA ARG A 5 -10.84 -10.89 8.46
C ARG A 5 -9.59 -10.11 8.86
N LEU A 6 -9.83 -8.87 9.29
CA LEU A 6 -8.78 -7.93 9.67
C LEU A 6 -8.58 -7.94 11.18
N SER A 7 -7.33 -8.00 11.62
CA SER A 7 -6.95 -7.90 13.04
C SER A 7 -6.69 -6.47 13.48
N ASN A 8 -6.29 -5.60 12.54
CA ASN A 8 -5.99 -4.20 12.83
C ASN A 8 -7.18 -3.29 12.49
N THR A 9 -7.20 -2.11 13.10
CA THR A 9 -8.12 -1.02 12.74
C THR A 9 -7.42 -0.07 11.77
N TRP A 10 -8.13 0.40 10.73
CA TRP A 10 -7.54 1.23 9.68
C TRP A 10 -8.00 2.68 9.82
N PRO A 11 -7.07 3.67 9.80
CA PRO A 11 -7.45 5.07 9.91
C PRO A 11 -8.12 5.54 8.63
N SER A 12 -8.99 6.54 8.76
CA SER A 12 -9.53 7.24 7.60
C SER A 12 -8.45 8.13 6.99
N ARG A 13 -8.14 7.93 5.71
CA ARG A 13 -7.25 8.81 4.95
C ARG A 13 -7.99 10.06 4.51
N GLU A 14 -7.34 11.22 4.58
CA GLU A 14 -7.94 12.51 4.19
C GLU A 14 -8.23 12.59 2.69
N ILE A 15 -7.41 11.92 1.87
CA ILE A 15 -7.58 11.83 0.42
C ILE A 15 -6.97 10.52 -0.09
N ILE A 16 -7.65 9.89 -1.04
CA ILE A 16 -7.15 8.75 -1.81
C ILE A 16 -7.54 8.98 -3.26
N THR A 17 -6.54 9.02 -4.14
CA THR A 17 -6.72 9.39 -5.54
C THR A 17 -6.51 8.19 -6.44
N GLN A 18 -7.55 7.80 -7.19
CA GLN A 18 -7.41 6.86 -8.30
C GLN A 18 -7.00 7.64 -9.56
N PHE A 19 -5.71 7.68 -9.84
CA PHE A 19 -5.17 8.43 -10.96
C PHE A 19 -4.57 7.49 -12.02
N MET A 20 -5.18 7.43 -13.20
CA MET A 20 -4.71 6.62 -14.34
C MET A 20 -4.53 5.13 -14.03
N LEU A 21 -5.36 4.59 -13.14
CA LEU A 21 -5.41 3.18 -12.77
C LEU A 21 -6.80 2.61 -13.06
N SER A 22 -6.86 1.37 -13.53
CA SER A 22 -8.11 0.60 -13.50
C SER A 22 -8.53 0.32 -12.05
N ASP A 23 -9.81 -0.02 -11.85
CA ASP A 23 -10.33 -0.32 -10.51
C ASP A 23 -9.57 -1.48 -9.84
N ALA A 24 -9.21 -2.50 -10.63
CA ALA A 24 -8.44 -3.64 -10.14
C ALA A 24 -7.01 -3.25 -9.71
N GLU A 25 -6.32 -2.44 -10.51
CA GLU A 25 -4.99 -1.93 -10.16
C GLU A 25 -5.03 -1.01 -8.94
N PHE A 26 -6.07 -0.18 -8.82
CA PHE A 26 -6.27 0.71 -7.69
C PHE A 26 -6.49 -0.06 -6.38
N ILE A 27 -7.34 -1.09 -6.41
CA ILE A 27 -7.57 -1.99 -5.27
C ILE A 27 -6.27 -2.73 -4.91
N ALA A 28 -5.60 -3.34 -5.91
CA ALA A 28 -4.34 -4.06 -5.67
C ALA A 28 -3.26 -3.15 -5.08
N ARG A 29 -3.18 -1.90 -5.55
CA ARG A 29 -2.30 -0.87 -4.97
C ARG A 29 -2.62 -0.61 -3.52
N LEU A 30 -3.88 -0.27 -3.21
CA LEU A 30 -4.30 0.01 -1.83
C LEU A 30 -3.97 -1.15 -0.89
N LEU A 31 -4.35 -2.37 -1.27
CA LEU A 31 -4.07 -3.58 -0.52
C LEU A 31 -2.56 -3.78 -0.28
N SER A 32 -1.73 -3.56 -1.31
CA SER A 32 -0.28 -3.67 -1.20
C SER A 32 0.36 -2.58 -0.32
N GLU A 33 -0.20 -1.36 -0.32
CA GLU A 33 0.27 -0.24 0.52
C GLU A 33 0.09 -0.55 2.00
N VAL A 34 -1.00 -1.23 2.35
CA VAL A 34 -1.33 -1.55 3.75
C VAL A 34 -1.05 -3.01 4.14
N GLY A 35 -0.54 -3.84 3.22
CA GLY A 35 -0.21 -5.22 3.52
C GLY A 35 -1.40 -6.16 3.64
N ILE A 36 -2.60 -5.76 3.22
CA ILE A 36 -3.77 -6.63 3.19
C ILE A 36 -3.63 -7.56 2.00
N TRP A 37 -3.57 -8.86 2.25
CA TRP A 37 -3.60 -9.89 1.23
C TRP A 37 -5.04 -10.34 0.96
N PHE A 38 -5.25 -11.04 -0.17
CA PHE A 38 -6.52 -11.70 -0.42
C PHE A 38 -6.32 -13.10 -1.01
N ASN A 39 -7.28 -13.99 -0.77
CA ASN A 39 -7.38 -15.28 -1.44
C ASN A 39 -8.84 -15.60 -1.80
N PHE A 40 -9.01 -16.57 -2.69
CA PHE A 40 -10.32 -17.07 -3.08
C PHE A 40 -10.62 -18.33 -2.28
N THR A 41 -11.76 -18.32 -1.59
CA THR A 41 -12.27 -19.44 -0.82
C THR A 41 -13.67 -19.78 -1.28
N GLN A 42 -14.16 -20.97 -0.93
CA GLN A 42 -15.52 -21.38 -1.23
C GLN A 42 -16.32 -21.45 0.06
N ASP A 43 -17.49 -20.81 0.07
CA ASP A 43 -18.41 -20.89 1.19
C ASP A 43 -18.93 -22.32 1.34
N SER A 44 -18.81 -22.89 2.55
CA SER A 44 -19.10 -24.31 2.79
C SER A 44 -20.59 -24.65 2.71
N GLU A 45 -21.48 -23.66 2.88
CA GLU A 45 -22.93 -23.89 2.86
C GLU A 45 -23.52 -23.67 1.46
N THR A 46 -23.10 -22.62 0.78
CA THR A 46 -23.66 -22.18 -0.51
C THR A 46 -22.84 -22.63 -1.71
N GLY A 47 -21.56 -22.99 -1.53
CA GLY A 47 -20.64 -23.34 -2.61
C GLY A 47 -20.23 -22.14 -3.47
N HIS A 48 -20.56 -20.90 -3.07
CA HIS A 48 -20.17 -19.71 -3.81
C HIS A 48 -18.73 -19.29 -3.51
N GLU A 49 -18.09 -18.67 -4.51
CA GLU A 49 -16.76 -18.10 -4.36
C GLU A 49 -16.79 -16.80 -3.54
N VAL A 50 -15.93 -16.74 -2.54
CA VAL A 50 -15.77 -15.62 -1.61
C VAL A 50 -14.31 -15.17 -1.64
N VAL A 51 -14.11 -13.88 -1.89
CA VAL A 51 -12.81 -13.23 -1.75
C VAL A 51 -12.61 -12.87 -0.29
N LEU A 52 -11.64 -13.52 0.34
CA LEU A 52 -11.28 -13.25 1.73
C LEU A 52 -10.10 -12.27 1.75
N PHE A 53 -10.27 -11.15 2.44
CA PHE A 53 -9.21 -10.18 2.71
C PHE A 53 -8.70 -10.34 4.15
N GLY A 54 -7.39 -10.36 4.33
CA GLY A 54 -6.78 -10.49 5.65
C GLY A 54 -5.47 -9.71 5.77
N ASP A 55 -5.07 -9.44 7.01
CA ASP A 55 -3.89 -8.64 7.37
C ASP A 55 -2.94 -9.35 8.35
N SER A 56 -3.24 -10.62 8.67
CA SER A 56 -2.57 -11.37 9.73
C SER A 56 -2.79 -12.87 9.56
N GLY A 57 -2.08 -13.67 10.35
CA GLY A 57 -2.17 -15.13 10.32
C GLY A 57 -3.56 -15.73 10.61
N LYS A 58 -4.49 -14.95 11.18
CA LYS A 58 -5.85 -15.42 11.50
C LYS A 58 -6.66 -15.87 10.28
N GLY A 59 -6.30 -15.37 9.10
CA GLY A 59 -6.97 -15.75 7.86
C GLY A 59 -6.41 -17.02 7.22
N TRP A 60 -5.35 -17.61 7.78
CA TRP A 60 -4.74 -18.83 7.26
C TRP A 60 -5.42 -20.09 7.74
N GLN A 61 -5.36 -21.12 6.91
CA GLN A 61 -5.76 -22.47 7.27
C GLN A 61 -4.55 -23.24 7.80
N TYR A 62 -4.65 -23.71 9.04
CA TYR A 62 -3.64 -24.50 9.73
C TYR A 62 -3.95 -26.00 9.61
N ASP A 63 -3.05 -26.83 10.11
CA ASP A 63 -3.20 -28.29 10.22
C ASP A 63 -3.40 -29.03 8.87
N VAL A 64 -2.84 -28.47 7.80
CA VAL A 64 -2.76 -29.16 6.49
C VAL A 64 -1.43 -29.90 6.41
N SER A 65 -1.50 -31.23 6.34
CA SER A 65 -0.32 -32.08 6.35
C SER A 65 -0.38 -33.12 5.23
N VAL A 66 0.74 -33.30 4.53
CA VAL A 66 0.86 -34.26 3.42
C VAL A 66 2.20 -35.01 3.55
N PRO A 67 2.22 -36.35 3.39
CA PRO A 67 3.45 -37.13 3.43
C PRO A 67 4.46 -36.70 2.35
N ALA A 68 5.72 -36.51 2.74
CA ALA A 68 6.83 -36.29 1.85
C ALA A 68 7.37 -37.63 1.33
N VAL A 69 6.94 -38.01 0.13
CA VAL A 69 7.31 -39.29 -0.49
C VAL A 69 7.71 -39.03 -1.93
N ASN A 70 8.95 -39.39 -2.28
CA ASN A 70 9.37 -39.35 -3.67
C ASN A 70 8.66 -40.48 -4.44
N PRO A 71 7.91 -40.18 -5.52
CA PRO A 71 7.30 -41.21 -6.37
C PRO A 71 8.36 -41.89 -7.25
N ALA A 72 9.34 -42.54 -6.61
CA ALA A 72 10.35 -43.34 -7.28
C ALA A 72 9.80 -44.77 -7.48
N GLY A 73 9.30 -45.06 -8.68
CA GLY A 73 8.79 -46.39 -9.08
C GLY A 73 7.55 -46.31 -9.97
N MET A 74 6.98 -47.47 -10.32
CA MET A 74 5.70 -47.57 -11.06
C MET A 74 4.46 -47.56 -10.13
N HIS A 75 4.61 -47.15 -8.87
CA HIS A 75 3.52 -47.19 -7.89
C HIS A 75 3.56 -46.00 -6.92
N ASP A 76 2.48 -45.23 -6.90
CA ASP A 76 2.26 -44.07 -6.03
C ASP A 76 1.59 -44.46 -4.69
N ASN A 77 1.55 -45.76 -4.35
CA ASN A 77 0.84 -46.33 -3.18
C ASN A 77 -0.61 -45.83 -2.94
N ARG A 78 -1.23 -45.16 -3.93
CA ARG A 78 -2.53 -44.47 -3.86
C ARG A 78 -2.62 -43.39 -2.78
N ALA A 79 -1.51 -42.94 -2.22
CA ALA A 79 -1.50 -41.90 -1.20
C ALA A 79 -1.13 -40.56 -1.83
N GLU A 80 -1.89 -39.51 -1.51
CA GLU A 80 -1.48 -38.15 -1.86
C GLU A 80 -0.16 -37.83 -1.13
N SER A 81 0.80 -37.24 -1.84
CA SER A 81 2.14 -36.97 -1.33
C SER A 81 2.73 -35.69 -1.92
N VAL A 82 3.80 -35.19 -1.28
CA VAL A 82 4.63 -34.11 -1.79
C VAL A 82 6.04 -34.61 -2.10
N TRP A 83 6.63 -34.11 -3.17
CA TRP A 83 8.00 -34.43 -3.59
C TRP A 83 8.66 -33.22 -4.24
N ASN A 84 9.92 -33.37 -4.66
CA ASN A 84 10.73 -32.29 -5.24
C ASN A 84 10.73 -31.02 -4.37
N LEU A 85 10.91 -31.18 -3.05
CA LEU A 85 10.97 -30.06 -2.12
C LEU A 85 12.24 -29.25 -2.37
N GLN A 86 12.08 -27.98 -2.69
CA GLN A 86 13.18 -27.05 -2.99
C GLN A 86 13.09 -25.81 -2.12
N ALA A 87 14.25 -25.34 -1.63
CA ALA A 87 14.37 -24.11 -0.87
C ALA A 87 15.34 -23.16 -1.59
N HIS A 88 14.85 -21.96 -1.90
CA HIS A 88 15.63 -20.88 -2.49
C HIS A 88 15.88 -19.79 -1.46
N HIS A 89 17.13 -19.34 -1.38
CA HIS A 89 17.60 -18.37 -0.41
C HIS A 89 18.20 -17.16 -1.12
N GLN A 90 17.90 -15.97 -0.64
CA GLN A 90 18.55 -14.74 -1.08
C GLN A 90 18.84 -13.83 0.12
N VAL A 91 19.85 -12.98 -0.02
CA VAL A 91 20.14 -11.95 0.99
C VAL A 91 19.00 -10.93 1.00
N ALA A 92 18.58 -10.53 2.19
CA ALA A 92 17.60 -9.47 2.40
C ALA A 92 18.18 -8.35 3.27
N GLU A 93 17.55 -7.20 3.27
CA GLU A 93 17.93 -6.07 4.08
C GLU A 93 17.74 -6.37 5.57
N ARG A 94 18.65 -5.85 6.41
CA ARG A 94 18.58 -6.10 7.85
C ARG A 94 17.51 -5.26 8.53
N SER A 95 17.35 -4.02 8.10
CA SER A 95 16.37 -3.11 8.69
C SER A 95 15.82 -2.14 7.66
N VAL A 96 14.67 -1.55 7.96
CA VAL A 96 14.07 -0.47 7.20
C VAL A 96 13.98 0.77 8.07
N SER A 97 14.43 1.90 7.55
CA SER A 97 14.35 3.21 8.20
C SER A 97 13.49 4.14 7.37
N MET A 98 12.62 4.90 8.03
CA MET A 98 11.66 5.78 7.39
C MET A 98 11.68 7.17 8.00
N HIS A 99 11.56 8.18 7.15
CA HIS A 99 11.44 9.57 7.56
C HIS A 99 10.35 10.30 6.76
N ASP A 100 9.63 11.21 7.42
CA ASP A 100 8.65 12.06 6.74
C ASP A 100 8.56 13.45 7.38
N TYR A 101 7.79 14.34 6.74
CA TYR A 101 7.55 15.69 7.21
C TYR A 101 6.05 16.03 7.12
N ASN A 102 5.47 16.42 8.25
CA ASN A 102 4.12 16.94 8.32
C ASN A 102 4.12 18.43 8.66
N TYR A 103 3.78 19.28 7.69
CA TYR A 103 3.76 20.74 7.90
C TYR A 103 2.77 21.20 8.98
N ARG A 104 1.78 20.38 9.35
CA ARG A 104 0.80 20.70 10.40
C ARG A 104 1.41 20.55 11.80
N THR A 105 2.45 19.74 11.91
CA THR A 105 3.21 19.45 13.13
C THR A 105 4.70 19.50 12.79
N ALA A 106 5.17 20.64 12.27
CA ALA A 106 6.48 20.77 11.64
C ALA A 106 7.67 20.47 12.58
N ASP A 107 7.48 20.63 13.90
CA ASP A 107 8.50 20.34 14.91
C ASP A 107 8.49 18.87 15.39
N ALA A 108 7.53 18.06 14.91
CA ALA A 108 7.44 16.65 15.28
C ALA A 108 8.57 15.85 14.61
N ILE A 109 9.24 15.01 15.41
CA ILE A 109 10.17 14.01 14.89
C ILE A 109 9.33 12.90 14.26
N MET A 110 9.67 12.53 13.03
CA MET A 110 8.95 11.53 12.24
C MET A 110 9.95 10.54 11.66
N ASN A 111 10.71 9.90 12.55
CA ASN A 111 11.70 8.87 12.21
C ASN A 111 11.21 7.53 12.74
N ALA A 112 11.19 6.50 11.90
CA ALA A 112 10.81 5.17 12.34
C ALA A 112 11.77 4.11 11.81
N ASP A 113 12.07 3.12 12.64
CA ASP A 113 12.98 2.03 12.32
C ASP A 113 12.31 0.70 12.64
N ALA A 114 12.42 -0.26 11.72
CA ALA A 114 11.96 -1.63 11.93
C ALA A 114 13.08 -2.64 11.62
N ASP A 115 13.30 -3.57 12.54
CA ASP A 115 14.14 -4.75 12.39
C ASP A 115 13.40 -5.96 12.96
N LEU A 116 12.91 -6.82 12.08
CA LEU A 116 12.24 -8.10 12.37
C LEU A 116 13.19 -9.30 12.28
N THR A 117 14.49 -9.07 12.09
CA THR A 117 15.48 -10.15 12.10
C THR A 117 15.80 -10.55 13.53
N HIS A 118 16.21 -11.81 13.73
CA HIS A 118 16.86 -12.19 14.97
C HIS A 118 18.32 -11.72 14.96
N ASP A 119 18.86 -11.33 16.11
CA ASP A 119 20.24 -10.82 16.26
C ASP A 119 21.34 -11.72 15.65
N ASP A 120 21.04 -13.02 15.49
CA ASP A 120 21.94 -14.03 14.95
C ASP A 120 21.76 -14.32 13.44
N ASP A 121 20.82 -13.67 12.73
CA ASP A 121 20.64 -13.88 11.30
C ASP A 121 21.77 -13.25 10.49
N LYS A 122 22.71 -14.09 10.04
CA LYS A 122 23.86 -13.68 9.22
C LYS A 122 23.53 -13.56 7.72
N THR A 123 22.28 -13.81 7.34
CA THR A 123 21.84 -13.77 5.94
C THR A 123 21.18 -12.46 5.55
N THR A 124 21.15 -11.48 6.47
CA THR A 124 20.67 -10.11 6.22
C THR A 124 21.80 -9.08 6.33
N TYR A 125 21.72 -8.01 5.54
CA TYR A 125 22.71 -6.93 5.56
C TYR A 125 22.14 -5.63 5.01
N GLY A 126 22.63 -4.50 5.54
CA GLY A 126 22.28 -3.16 5.06
C GLY A 126 20.99 -2.60 5.66
N ASN A 127 20.73 -1.34 5.34
CA ASN A 127 19.57 -0.58 5.78
C ASN A 127 18.87 -0.02 4.54
N ASP A 128 17.56 -0.22 4.45
CA ASP A 128 16.72 0.37 3.41
C ASP A 128 16.06 1.66 3.93
N TYR A 129 16.52 2.81 3.44
CA TYR A 129 16.07 4.12 3.90
C TYR A 129 15.05 4.74 2.94
N HIS A 130 13.89 5.13 3.48
CA HIS A 130 12.81 5.78 2.75
C HIS A 130 12.50 7.16 3.31
N TYR A 131 12.22 8.10 2.41
CA TYR A 131 11.75 9.43 2.74
C TYR A 131 10.43 9.69 2.01
N THR A 132 9.51 10.41 2.66
CA THR A 132 8.26 10.97 2.09
C THR A 132 7.19 9.94 1.64
N ASP A 133 6.88 8.96 2.50
CA ASP A 133 5.86 7.92 2.22
C ASP A 133 4.42 8.25 2.70
N GLY A 134 4.22 9.38 3.36
CA GLY A 134 2.93 9.98 3.68
C GLY A 134 2.31 9.61 5.03
N PHE A 135 3.09 9.04 5.96
CA PHE A 135 2.58 8.78 7.31
C PHE A 135 2.46 10.08 8.11
N LEU A 136 1.53 10.12 9.08
CA LEU A 136 1.24 11.33 9.88
C LEU A 136 1.69 11.22 11.34
N SER A 137 2.16 10.04 11.75
CA SER A 137 2.66 9.75 13.09
C SER A 137 3.82 8.77 13.01
N GLU A 138 4.74 8.87 13.96
CA GLU A 138 5.90 7.98 14.07
C GLU A 138 5.49 6.52 14.28
N GLY A 139 4.60 6.29 15.25
CA GLY A 139 4.28 4.94 15.71
C GLY A 139 5.37 4.35 16.59
N ASP A 140 5.14 3.16 17.15
CA ASP A 140 6.18 2.43 17.87
C ASP A 140 5.94 0.91 17.82
N GLN A 141 6.97 0.12 18.18
CA GLN A 141 6.93 -1.34 18.17
C GLN A 141 6.15 -1.98 19.32
N TYR A 142 5.96 -1.26 20.43
CA TYR A 142 5.41 -1.79 21.68
C TYR A 142 3.90 -1.54 21.81
N ASN A 143 3.38 -0.69 20.94
CA ASN A 143 1.98 -0.36 20.83
C ASN A 143 1.19 -1.58 20.36
N ARG A 144 0.15 -1.90 21.13
CA ARG A 144 -0.69 -3.07 20.92
C ARG A 144 -1.45 -2.98 19.58
N PRO A 145 -1.87 -4.12 18.99
CA PRO A 145 -2.62 -4.17 17.72
C PRO A 145 -3.93 -3.37 17.69
N ASP A 146 -4.45 -2.97 18.85
CA ASP A 146 -5.66 -2.15 19.04
C ASP A 146 -5.37 -0.64 19.15
N SER A 147 -4.10 -0.25 19.13
CA SER A 147 -3.66 1.14 19.22
C SER A 147 -3.32 1.71 17.84
N ASN A 148 -3.38 3.03 17.76
CA ASN A 148 -3.37 3.94 16.60
C ASN A 148 -2.08 3.89 15.72
N ASN A 149 -1.55 2.69 15.45
CA ASN A 149 -0.25 2.44 14.85
C ASN A 149 -0.34 2.02 13.39
N THR A 150 -1.52 1.66 12.88
CA THR A 150 -1.71 1.40 11.45
C THR A 150 -1.44 2.66 10.64
N GLU A 151 -0.75 2.50 9.51
CA GLU A 151 -0.29 3.61 8.66
C GLU A 151 0.63 4.64 9.36
N SER A 152 1.25 4.27 10.48
CA SER A 152 2.37 5.03 11.08
C SER A 152 3.69 4.77 10.33
N GLY A 153 4.72 5.55 10.64
CA GLY A 153 6.08 5.32 10.13
C GLY A 153 6.60 3.93 10.46
N TYR A 154 6.44 3.48 11.71
CA TYR A 154 6.84 2.14 12.14
C TYR A 154 6.07 1.05 11.41
N PHE A 155 4.77 1.24 11.19
CA PHE A 155 3.95 0.29 10.45
C PHE A 155 4.44 0.09 9.01
N TYR A 156 4.72 1.18 8.29
CA TYR A 156 5.24 1.07 6.92
C TYR A 156 6.66 0.50 6.90
N ALA A 157 7.51 0.86 7.86
CA ALA A 157 8.85 0.29 7.99
C ALA A 157 8.78 -1.23 8.20
N ARG A 158 7.92 -1.68 9.14
CA ARG A 158 7.65 -3.09 9.42
C ARG A 158 7.13 -3.81 8.18
N LEU A 159 6.12 -3.27 7.51
CA LEU A 159 5.51 -3.88 6.33
C LEU A 159 6.52 -4.06 5.18
N ARG A 160 7.38 -3.07 4.95
CA ARG A 160 8.46 -3.16 3.95
C ARG A 160 9.46 -4.25 4.34
N HIS A 161 9.83 -4.33 5.62
CA HIS A 161 10.76 -5.36 6.10
C HIS A 161 10.16 -6.77 5.99
N GLU A 162 8.89 -6.96 6.37
CA GLU A 162 8.18 -8.23 6.16
C GLU A 162 8.20 -8.64 4.67
N ARG A 163 7.97 -7.69 3.75
CA ARG A 163 8.03 -7.96 2.31
C ARG A 163 9.43 -8.39 1.84
N GLN A 164 10.50 -7.81 2.40
CA GLN A 164 11.88 -8.21 2.10
C GLN A 164 12.16 -9.62 2.63
N LEU A 165 11.76 -9.91 3.88
CA LEU A 165 11.93 -11.23 4.51
C LEU A 165 11.09 -12.33 3.84
N ASN A 166 9.91 -11.99 3.31
CA ASN A 166 9.07 -12.90 2.51
C ASN A 166 9.79 -13.39 1.23
N ARG A 167 10.77 -12.63 0.73
CA ARG A 167 11.56 -13.02 -0.44
C ARG A 167 12.84 -13.78 -0.04
N GLN A 168 13.31 -13.63 1.19
CA GLN A 168 14.55 -14.24 1.72
C GLN A 168 14.53 -15.77 1.65
N HIS A 169 13.41 -16.41 2.06
CA HIS A 169 13.24 -17.86 2.11
C HIS A 169 12.01 -18.31 1.33
N ARG A 170 12.22 -18.68 0.06
CA ARG A 170 11.15 -19.18 -0.82
C ARG A 170 11.20 -20.70 -0.88
N LEU A 171 10.04 -21.32 -0.76
CA LEU A 171 9.89 -22.77 -0.79
C LEU A 171 9.04 -23.16 -1.99
N SER A 172 9.34 -24.31 -2.59
CA SER A 172 8.50 -24.91 -3.63
C SER A 172 8.51 -26.42 -3.53
N LEU A 173 7.43 -27.03 -4.00
CA LEU A 173 7.25 -28.49 -4.05
C LEU A 173 6.31 -28.89 -5.16
N GLU A 174 6.33 -30.18 -5.49
CA GLU A 174 5.35 -30.82 -6.36
C GLU A 174 4.46 -31.77 -5.54
N SER A 175 3.24 -31.99 -6.02
CA SER A 175 2.26 -32.86 -5.36
C SER A 175 1.22 -33.40 -6.34
N ASN A 176 0.60 -34.52 -5.97
CA ASN A 176 -0.65 -35.04 -6.55
C ASN A 176 -1.86 -34.74 -5.63
N SER A 177 -1.68 -34.04 -4.51
CA SER A 177 -2.74 -33.77 -3.54
C SER A 177 -3.69 -32.70 -4.03
N THR A 178 -4.98 -32.99 -3.93
CA THR A 178 -6.06 -32.03 -4.20
C THR A 178 -6.36 -31.10 -3.02
N LEU A 179 -5.76 -31.37 -1.86
CA LEU A 179 -5.99 -30.61 -0.62
C LEU A 179 -5.22 -29.29 -0.57
N ILE A 180 -4.13 -29.17 -1.33
CA ILE A 180 -3.22 -28.03 -1.28
C ILE A 180 -3.81 -26.82 -2.00
N ALA A 181 -3.96 -25.72 -1.28
CA ALA A 181 -4.48 -24.45 -1.79
C ALA A 181 -3.74 -23.23 -1.21
N PRO A 182 -3.71 -22.08 -1.91
CA PRO A 182 -3.16 -20.84 -1.36
C PRO A 182 -3.85 -20.39 -0.07
N GLY A 183 -3.07 -19.90 0.89
CA GLY A 183 -3.55 -19.51 2.22
C GLY A 183 -3.52 -20.64 3.27
N GLN A 184 -2.97 -21.80 2.91
CA GLN A 184 -2.70 -22.91 3.84
C GLN A 184 -1.26 -22.89 4.35
N ILE A 185 -1.09 -23.24 5.62
CA ILE A 185 0.23 -23.57 6.19
C ILE A 185 0.40 -25.07 6.07
N LEU A 186 1.11 -25.48 5.01
CA LEU A 186 1.35 -26.87 4.66
C LEU A 186 2.56 -27.42 5.42
N LYS A 187 2.37 -28.55 6.10
CA LYS A 187 3.45 -29.34 6.71
C LYS A 187 3.73 -30.58 5.87
N ALA A 188 4.99 -30.77 5.51
CA ALA A 188 5.45 -31.96 4.83
C ALA A 188 5.93 -32.97 5.88
N GLU A 189 5.28 -34.14 5.95
CA GLU A 189 5.59 -35.16 6.95
C GLU A 189 6.67 -36.13 6.47
N GLY A 190 7.63 -36.46 7.33
CA GLY A 190 8.70 -37.41 7.03
C GLY A 190 10.08 -36.74 6.99
N ASP A 191 11.00 -37.34 6.23
CA ASP A 191 12.37 -36.84 6.11
C ASP A 191 12.42 -35.67 5.12
N THR A 192 12.41 -34.45 5.67
CA THR A 192 12.39 -33.20 4.90
C THR A 192 13.56 -32.30 5.32
N SER A 193 13.95 -31.39 4.42
CA SER A 193 14.95 -30.37 4.73
C SER A 193 14.49 -29.48 5.89
N GLN A 194 15.44 -29.03 6.72
CA GLN A 194 15.19 -28.09 7.82
C GLN A 194 14.45 -26.81 7.37
N ALA A 195 14.59 -26.44 6.09
CA ALA A 195 13.85 -25.31 5.50
C ALA A 195 12.32 -25.46 5.56
N PHE A 196 11.80 -26.69 5.64
CA PHE A 196 10.36 -27.00 5.73
C PHE A 196 9.90 -27.34 7.16
N ALA A 197 10.80 -27.33 8.16
CA ALA A 197 10.51 -27.83 9.51
C ALA A 197 9.32 -27.14 10.18
N ASN A 198 9.16 -25.84 9.95
CA ASN A 198 8.06 -25.05 10.53
C ASN A 198 6.82 -24.97 9.63
N GLY A 199 6.87 -25.60 8.44
CA GLY A 199 5.82 -25.53 7.42
C GLY A 199 6.05 -24.43 6.37
N MET A 200 5.23 -24.49 5.32
CA MET A 200 5.24 -23.57 4.19
C MET A 200 3.87 -22.90 4.08
N LEU A 201 3.83 -21.56 4.10
CA LEU A 201 2.62 -20.85 3.70
C LEU A 201 2.55 -20.89 2.16
N VAL A 202 1.52 -21.57 1.64
CA VAL A 202 1.27 -21.67 0.20
C VAL A 202 0.76 -20.34 -0.32
N THR A 203 1.49 -19.73 -1.25
CA THR A 203 1.16 -18.43 -1.86
C THR A 203 0.66 -18.54 -3.29
N ALA A 204 1.05 -19.60 -3.99
CA ALA A 204 0.61 -19.88 -5.35
C ALA A 204 0.59 -21.39 -5.60
N ILE A 205 -0.32 -21.81 -6.47
CA ILE A 205 -0.37 -23.16 -7.01
C ILE A 205 -0.53 -23.09 -8.53
N GLU A 206 0.09 -24.03 -9.22
CA GLU A 206 -0.14 -24.30 -10.64
C GLU A 206 -0.50 -25.77 -10.76
N SER A 207 -1.72 -26.06 -11.25
CA SER A 207 -2.19 -27.43 -11.39
C SER A 207 -2.41 -27.79 -12.85
N SER A 208 -2.18 -29.06 -13.18
CA SER A 208 -2.37 -29.62 -14.52
C SER A 208 -2.92 -31.03 -14.42
N ALA A 209 -3.85 -31.37 -15.30
CA ALA A 209 -4.41 -32.70 -15.44
C ALA A 209 -4.89 -32.90 -16.88
N SER A 210 -4.75 -34.12 -17.39
CA SER A 210 -5.22 -34.49 -18.71
C SER A 210 -5.72 -35.94 -18.71
N ARG A 211 -6.24 -36.43 -19.84
CA ARG A 211 -6.66 -37.85 -19.93
C ARG A 211 -5.49 -38.82 -19.99
N ASP A 212 -4.32 -38.33 -20.38
CA ASP A 212 -3.06 -39.06 -20.55
C ASP A 212 -2.03 -38.78 -19.43
N SER A 213 -2.32 -37.84 -18.52
CA SER A 213 -1.48 -37.55 -17.34
C SER A 213 -2.34 -37.43 -16.09
N HIS A 214 -1.85 -37.98 -14.98
CA HIS A 214 -2.45 -37.77 -13.67
C HIS A 214 -2.38 -36.30 -13.25
N TYR A 215 -3.23 -35.93 -12.29
CA TYR A 215 -3.21 -34.60 -11.68
C TYR A 215 -1.85 -34.34 -11.03
N LYS A 216 -1.28 -33.18 -11.34
CA LYS A 216 -0.05 -32.66 -10.76
C LYS A 216 -0.26 -31.22 -10.36
N LEU A 217 0.32 -30.86 -9.23
CA LEU A 217 0.32 -29.52 -8.68
C LEU A 217 1.75 -29.12 -8.32
N LYS A 218 2.15 -27.94 -8.76
CA LYS A 218 3.35 -27.26 -8.26
C LYS A 218 2.88 -26.19 -7.27
N ALA A 219 3.40 -26.22 -6.05
CA ALA A 219 3.12 -25.21 -5.03
C ALA A 219 4.35 -24.32 -4.83
N GLU A 220 4.10 -23.04 -4.63
CA GLU A 220 5.12 -22.06 -4.25
C GLU A 220 4.68 -21.30 -3.00
N GLY A 221 5.63 -21.04 -2.11
CA GLY A 221 5.35 -20.47 -0.82
C GLY A 221 6.53 -19.79 -0.16
N ILE A 222 6.28 -19.36 1.06
CA ILE A 222 7.30 -18.82 1.97
C ILE A 222 7.44 -19.75 3.17
N ALA A 223 8.62 -19.81 3.77
CA ALA A 223 8.79 -20.50 5.04
C ALA A 223 7.93 -19.83 6.13
N TRP A 224 7.13 -20.61 6.85
CA TRP A 224 6.28 -20.06 7.91
C TRP A 224 7.13 -19.60 9.10
N ARG A 225 6.80 -18.42 9.64
CA ARG A 225 7.41 -17.80 10.82
C ARG A 225 6.33 -17.05 11.59
N ASP A 226 6.29 -17.18 12.91
CA ASP A 226 5.32 -16.42 13.75
C ASP A 226 5.51 -14.91 13.66
N ALA A 227 6.76 -14.45 13.55
CA ALA A 227 7.11 -13.03 13.61
C ALA A 227 6.99 -12.29 12.26
N VAL A 228 6.83 -13.00 11.15
CA VAL A 228 6.81 -12.40 9.79
C VAL A 228 5.57 -12.88 9.05
N SER A 229 4.65 -11.95 8.81
CA SER A 229 3.45 -12.26 8.02
C SER A 229 3.71 -12.16 6.52
N PHE A 230 2.91 -12.88 5.73
CA PHE A 230 2.90 -12.66 4.29
C PHE A 230 2.36 -11.27 3.96
N CYS A 231 3.07 -10.57 3.08
CA CYS A 231 2.69 -9.28 2.55
C CYS A 231 2.62 -9.35 1.03
N PRO A 232 1.58 -8.78 0.41
CA PRO A 232 1.52 -8.65 -1.04
C PRO A 232 2.75 -7.93 -1.61
N PRO A 233 3.17 -8.29 -2.84
CA PRO A 233 4.14 -7.50 -3.58
C PRO A 233 3.66 -6.05 -3.74
N GLU A 234 4.57 -5.10 -3.52
CA GLU A 234 4.30 -3.67 -3.68
C GLU A 234 3.88 -3.38 -5.12
N GLN A 235 2.71 -2.77 -5.29
CA GLN A 235 2.30 -2.24 -6.58
C GLN A 235 2.80 -0.80 -6.70
N PRO A 236 3.35 -0.42 -7.86
CA PRO A 236 3.84 0.94 -8.06
C PRO A 236 2.68 1.93 -7.96
N ARG A 237 2.89 2.99 -7.18
CA ARG A 237 1.97 4.13 -7.15
C ARG A 237 2.11 4.95 -8.43
N ALA A 238 1.00 5.34 -9.03
CA ALA A 238 1.01 6.33 -10.11
C ALA A 238 1.62 7.65 -9.60
N ARG A 239 2.47 8.29 -10.41
CA ARG A 239 3.09 9.58 -10.06
C ARG A 239 2.57 10.69 -10.96
N ILE A 240 2.15 11.79 -10.36
CA ILE A 240 1.75 13.01 -11.07
C ILE A 240 2.94 13.96 -11.09
N THR A 241 3.66 13.98 -12.22
CA THR A 241 4.91 14.75 -12.37
C THR A 241 4.71 16.15 -12.93
N VAL A 242 3.50 16.44 -13.43
CA VAL A 242 3.11 17.72 -14.03
C VAL A 242 2.03 18.38 -13.19
N PRO A 243 1.98 19.73 -13.14
CA PRO A 243 0.88 20.40 -12.47
C PRO A 243 -0.44 20.06 -13.15
N LEU A 244 -1.47 19.82 -12.33
CA LEU A 244 -2.83 19.66 -12.80
C LEU A 244 -3.62 20.93 -12.52
N THR A 245 -4.54 21.28 -13.42
CA THR A 245 -5.40 22.44 -13.23
C THR A 245 -6.54 22.10 -12.29
N ALA A 246 -6.87 23.08 -11.45
CA ALA A 246 -8.01 23.03 -10.57
C ALA A 246 -8.59 24.44 -10.42
N ARG A 247 -9.78 24.54 -9.84
CA ARG A 247 -10.43 25.83 -9.55
C ARG A 247 -10.76 25.95 -8.09
N ILE A 248 -10.50 27.12 -7.54
CA ILE A 248 -10.83 27.42 -6.15
C ILE A 248 -12.35 27.31 -5.95
N THR A 249 -12.77 26.59 -4.92
CA THR A 249 -14.17 26.38 -4.56
C THR A 249 -14.45 26.93 -3.16
N SER A 250 -15.71 27.22 -2.87
CA SER A 250 -16.18 27.73 -1.58
C SER A 250 -17.48 27.05 -1.23
N SER A 251 -17.69 26.73 0.05
CA SER A 251 -18.96 26.16 0.54
C SER A 251 -20.12 27.15 0.54
N GLN A 252 -19.86 28.45 0.33
CA GLN A 252 -20.88 29.49 0.25
C GLN A 252 -21.28 29.74 -1.21
N ALA A 253 -22.58 29.85 -1.47
CA ALA A 253 -23.08 30.20 -2.79
C ALA A 253 -22.77 31.67 -3.11
N SER A 254 -22.29 31.94 -4.32
CA SER A 254 -21.94 33.29 -4.81
C SER A 254 -20.92 34.04 -3.93
N ASP A 255 -19.94 33.31 -3.42
CA ASP A 255 -18.86 33.88 -2.60
C ASP A 255 -17.89 34.64 -3.52
N ILE A 256 -17.59 35.89 -3.17
CA ILE A 256 -16.60 36.68 -3.91
C ILE A 256 -15.19 36.22 -3.52
N TYR A 257 -15.00 35.80 -2.28
CA TYR A 257 -13.74 35.26 -1.79
C TYR A 257 -13.86 33.73 -1.72
N SER A 258 -12.77 33.05 -1.42
CA SER A 258 -12.84 31.62 -1.09
C SER A 258 -12.69 31.43 0.41
N HIS A 259 -13.51 30.56 0.99
CA HIS A 259 -13.34 30.13 2.37
C HIS A 259 -11.95 29.48 2.55
N ILE A 260 -11.19 29.98 3.54
CA ILE A 260 -9.94 29.38 3.99
C ILE A 260 -10.09 28.82 5.40
N ASP A 261 -9.33 27.76 5.72
CA ASP A 261 -9.31 27.22 7.08
C ASP A 261 -8.42 28.04 8.03
N LYS A 262 -8.33 27.60 9.30
CA LYS A 262 -7.48 28.22 10.33
C LYS A 262 -5.99 28.26 9.97
N MET A 263 -5.56 27.48 8.97
CA MET A 263 -4.19 27.41 8.47
C MET A 263 -4.00 28.15 7.13
N GLY A 264 -5.04 28.85 6.63
CA GLY A 264 -4.98 29.59 5.37
C GLY A 264 -4.93 28.72 4.11
N ARG A 265 -5.47 27.49 4.20
CA ARG A 265 -5.58 26.52 3.11
C ARG A 265 -6.88 26.71 2.33
N TYR A 266 -6.90 26.25 1.09
CA TYR A 266 -8.04 26.38 0.19
C TYR A 266 -8.62 25.01 -0.17
N ARG A 267 -9.87 24.96 -0.57
CA ARG A 267 -10.42 23.81 -1.31
C ARG A 267 -10.41 24.13 -2.80
N VAL A 268 -10.26 23.09 -3.61
CA VAL A 268 -10.27 23.19 -5.07
C VAL A 268 -11.18 22.12 -5.65
N ARG A 269 -11.67 22.35 -6.87
CA ARG A 269 -12.23 21.32 -7.73
C ARG A 269 -11.22 21.00 -8.81
N PHE A 270 -10.73 19.78 -8.84
CA PHE A 270 -9.81 19.30 -9.88
C PHE A 270 -10.55 19.16 -11.22
N ASP A 271 -9.92 19.55 -12.32
CA ASP A 271 -10.56 19.44 -13.64
C ASP A 271 -10.61 17.99 -14.17
N PHE A 272 -9.74 17.11 -13.67
CA PHE A 272 -9.76 15.68 -14.02
C PHE A 272 -10.82 14.89 -13.25
N ASP A 273 -11.30 15.43 -12.12
CA ASP A 273 -12.36 14.81 -11.33
C ASP A 273 -13.70 15.05 -12.03
N LYS A 274 -14.36 13.96 -12.39
CA LYS A 274 -15.65 13.98 -13.11
C LYS A 274 -16.83 13.72 -12.17
N ASP A 275 -16.56 13.40 -10.91
CA ASP A 275 -17.61 13.11 -9.96
C ASP A 275 -18.30 14.39 -9.49
N SER A 276 -19.55 14.22 -9.06
CA SER A 276 -20.36 15.31 -8.56
C SER A 276 -20.30 15.35 -7.04
N TRP A 277 -19.74 16.42 -6.50
CA TRP A 277 -19.61 16.66 -5.08
C TRP A 277 -20.46 17.85 -4.65
N PRO A 278 -20.90 17.91 -3.37
CA PRO A 278 -21.46 19.13 -2.82
C PRO A 278 -20.45 20.28 -2.96
N GLN A 279 -20.96 21.47 -3.28
CA GLN A 279 -20.12 22.65 -3.45
C GLN A 279 -19.26 22.89 -2.19
N GLY A 280 -17.96 23.09 -2.41
CA GLY A 280 -16.97 23.24 -1.35
C GLY A 280 -16.52 21.92 -0.73
N GLY A 281 -16.95 20.76 -1.23
CA GLY A 281 -16.57 19.42 -0.78
C GLY A 281 -15.72 18.62 -1.78
N GLU A 282 -15.24 19.25 -2.85
CA GLU A 282 -14.54 18.62 -3.98
C GLU A 282 -13.09 18.21 -3.68
N SER A 283 -12.49 18.73 -2.60
CA SER A 283 -11.14 18.37 -2.17
C SER A 283 -10.96 18.50 -0.65
N PRO A 284 -9.91 17.89 -0.08
CA PRO A 284 -9.41 18.30 1.23
C PRO A 284 -8.83 19.72 1.20
N TRP A 285 -8.40 20.20 2.38
CA TRP A 285 -7.79 21.52 2.52
C TRP A 285 -6.34 21.51 2.02
N LEU A 286 -6.10 22.19 0.90
CA LEU A 286 -4.81 22.27 0.23
C LEU A 286 -3.98 23.46 0.70
N ARG A 287 -2.72 23.19 1.06
CA ARG A 287 -1.73 24.23 1.30
C ARG A 287 -1.43 24.95 -0.02
N ARG A 288 -1.29 26.28 0.05
CA ARG A 288 -0.82 27.10 -1.07
C ARG A 288 0.63 27.53 -0.84
N ALA A 289 1.47 27.38 -1.87
CA ALA A 289 2.79 27.96 -1.93
C ALA A 289 2.72 29.49 -1.91
N ARG A 290 3.59 30.12 -1.12
CA ARG A 290 3.62 31.57 -0.91
C ARG A 290 4.98 32.09 -1.35
N ASP A 291 5.01 33.28 -1.95
CA ASP A 291 6.26 33.95 -2.30
C ASP A 291 7.08 34.32 -1.05
N TYR A 292 6.39 34.62 0.06
CA TYR A 292 7.00 34.84 1.37
C TYR A 292 6.14 34.28 2.50
N ALA A 293 6.72 33.40 3.31
CA ALA A 293 6.14 32.90 4.55
C ALA A 293 7.24 32.83 5.63
N GLY A 294 7.01 33.47 6.76
CA GLY A 294 7.83 33.40 7.96
C GLY A 294 6.95 33.34 9.21
N ASP A 295 7.57 33.40 10.39
CA ASP A 295 6.89 33.26 11.68
C ASP A 295 5.80 34.33 11.90
N ASN A 296 6.19 35.62 11.93
CA ASN A 296 5.27 36.73 12.17
C ASN A 296 4.96 37.58 10.92
N PHE A 297 5.58 37.28 9.78
CA PHE A 297 5.46 38.07 8.55
C PHE A 297 5.30 37.16 7.34
N GLY A 298 4.59 37.64 6.32
CA GLY A 298 4.41 36.91 5.07
C GLY A 298 3.63 37.71 4.04
N LEU A 299 3.57 37.19 2.82
CA LEU A 299 2.76 37.73 1.74
C LEU A 299 1.52 36.86 1.52
N HIS A 300 0.34 37.41 1.79
CA HIS A 300 -0.94 36.72 1.59
C HIS A 300 -1.85 37.52 0.65
N LEU A 301 -1.92 37.08 -0.60
CA LEU A 301 -2.87 37.58 -1.60
C LEU A 301 -4.01 36.55 -1.73
N PRO A 302 -5.20 36.74 -1.15
CA PRO A 302 -6.25 35.73 -1.15
C PRO A 302 -6.67 35.32 -2.57
N LEU A 303 -6.89 34.01 -2.79
CA LEU A 303 -7.53 33.55 -4.01
C LEU A 303 -9.05 33.76 -3.90
N ILE A 304 -9.69 34.04 -5.03
CA ILE A 304 -11.14 34.20 -5.12
C ILE A 304 -11.77 32.90 -5.62
N GLN A 305 -13.07 32.73 -5.39
CA GLN A 305 -13.78 31.58 -5.93
C GLN A 305 -13.67 31.55 -7.47
N GLY A 306 -13.42 30.37 -8.03
CA GLY A 306 -13.32 30.17 -9.48
C GLY A 306 -11.94 30.47 -10.09
N THR A 307 -11.01 31.08 -9.33
CA THR A 307 -9.62 31.28 -9.78
C THR A 307 -9.02 29.95 -10.21
N GLU A 308 -8.45 29.94 -11.41
CA GLU A 308 -7.69 28.80 -11.91
C GLU A 308 -6.35 28.71 -11.19
N VAL A 309 -5.99 27.50 -10.77
CA VAL A 309 -4.75 27.22 -10.05
C VAL A 309 -4.05 25.99 -10.64
N ALA A 310 -2.73 26.03 -10.62
CA ALA A 310 -1.88 24.88 -10.86
C ALA A 310 -1.61 24.16 -9.52
N VAL A 311 -2.04 22.90 -9.43
CA VAL A 311 -1.82 22.04 -8.28
C VAL A 311 -0.67 21.08 -8.59
N MET A 312 0.34 21.10 -7.73
CA MET A 312 1.48 20.18 -7.75
C MET A 312 1.31 19.11 -6.68
N PHE A 313 2.08 18.04 -6.79
CA PHE A 313 1.99 16.87 -5.91
C PHE A 313 3.37 16.60 -5.32
N ASP A 314 3.48 16.57 -3.99
CA ASP A 314 4.77 16.38 -3.31
C ASP A 314 5.38 15.02 -3.67
N GLY A 315 6.62 15.00 -4.16
CA GLY A 315 7.25 13.79 -4.71
C GLY A 315 6.51 13.15 -5.91
N GLY A 316 5.53 13.85 -6.48
CA GLY A 316 4.57 13.32 -7.46
C GLY A 316 3.49 12.43 -6.85
N HIS A 317 3.33 12.42 -5.53
CA HIS A 317 2.37 11.59 -4.81
C HIS A 317 0.92 12.10 -4.99
N PRO A 318 0.01 11.33 -5.63
CA PRO A 318 -1.35 11.80 -5.93
C PRO A 318 -2.14 12.30 -4.72
N ASP A 319 -1.89 11.72 -3.54
CA ASP A 319 -2.58 12.07 -2.30
C ASP A 319 -1.90 13.21 -1.51
N LYS A 320 -0.83 13.83 -2.04
CA LYS A 320 -0.16 14.99 -1.44
C LYS A 320 -0.25 16.26 -2.32
N PRO A 321 -1.45 16.73 -2.71
CA PRO A 321 -1.60 17.93 -3.51
C PRO A 321 -1.34 19.22 -2.72
N PHE A 322 -0.75 20.21 -3.40
CA PHE A 322 -0.64 21.59 -2.93
C PHE A 322 -0.79 22.58 -4.09
N ILE A 323 -1.37 23.74 -3.82
CA ILE A 323 -1.52 24.81 -4.82
C ILE A 323 -0.16 25.47 -5.01
N ALA A 324 0.42 25.35 -6.19
CA ALA A 324 1.72 25.94 -6.50
C ALA A 324 1.57 27.38 -7.02
N TRP A 325 0.62 27.61 -7.95
CA TRP A 325 0.44 28.91 -8.59
C TRP A 325 -1.02 29.20 -8.90
N SER A 326 -1.35 30.49 -9.03
CA SER A 326 -2.58 30.98 -9.65
C SER A 326 -2.34 31.30 -11.12
N LEU A 327 -3.33 31.03 -11.97
CA LEU A 327 -3.27 31.24 -13.41
C LEU A 327 -4.38 32.20 -13.84
N HIS A 328 -4.08 33.08 -14.80
CA HIS A 328 -5.11 33.84 -15.52
C HIS A 328 -5.72 32.96 -16.61
N ASP A 329 -6.99 33.22 -16.95
CA ASP A 329 -7.70 32.51 -18.01
C ASP A 329 -8.55 33.48 -18.86
N SER A 330 -9.26 32.97 -19.87
CA SER A 330 -10.08 33.83 -20.75
C SER A 330 -11.26 34.51 -20.04
N ARG A 331 -11.69 34.01 -18.89
CA ARG A 331 -12.76 34.59 -18.05
C ARG A 331 -12.19 35.53 -16.98
N HIS A 332 -10.94 35.31 -16.58
CA HIS A 332 -10.19 36.07 -15.59
C HIS A 332 -8.84 36.48 -16.20
N PRO A 333 -8.83 37.46 -17.12
CA PRO A 333 -7.63 37.83 -17.87
C PRO A 333 -6.60 38.54 -16.98
N ASP A 334 -5.34 38.51 -17.40
CA ASP A 334 -4.28 39.27 -16.76
C ASP A 334 -4.58 40.78 -16.81
N HIS A 335 -4.25 41.49 -15.73
CA HIS A 335 -4.41 42.94 -15.65
C HIS A 335 -3.32 43.68 -16.44
N VAL A 336 -2.21 43.00 -16.76
CA VAL A 336 -1.13 43.50 -17.60
C VAL A 336 -1.11 42.74 -18.93
N THR A 337 -1.46 43.44 -20.00
CA THR A 337 -1.45 42.94 -21.38
C THR A 337 -0.51 43.78 -22.25
N ILE A 338 -0.47 43.49 -23.55
CA ILE A 338 0.32 44.29 -24.51
C ILE A 338 -0.09 45.78 -24.53
N GLU A 339 -1.30 46.11 -24.10
CA GLU A 339 -1.78 47.49 -24.02
C GLU A 339 -1.12 48.29 -22.88
N ASN A 340 -0.58 47.62 -21.87
CA ASN A 340 -0.04 48.26 -20.66
C ASN A 340 1.18 47.53 -20.07
N TYR A 341 1.94 46.79 -20.87
CA TYR A 341 3.06 45.90 -20.50
C TYR A 341 4.22 46.50 -19.67
N LYS A 342 4.23 47.82 -19.46
CA LYS A 342 5.22 48.53 -18.63
C LYS A 342 4.72 48.83 -17.22
N ARG A 343 3.48 48.44 -16.88
CA ARG A 343 2.90 48.65 -15.55
C ARG A 343 3.29 47.50 -14.63
N ASN A 344 3.59 47.84 -13.38
CA ASN A 344 3.66 46.89 -12.28
C ASN A 344 2.36 47.05 -11.48
N ILE A 345 1.53 46.01 -11.46
CA ILE A 345 0.28 45.95 -10.70
C ILE A 345 0.46 44.86 -9.64
N LEU A 346 0.09 45.19 -8.39
CA LEU A 346 0.09 44.27 -7.26
C LEU A 346 -1.34 43.93 -6.85
#